data_AF-A0A354BME0-F1
#
_entry.id   AF-A0A354BME0-F1
#
_cell.length_a   1.000
_cell.length_b   1.000
_cell.length_c   1.000
_cell.angle_alpha   90.00
_cell.angle_beta   90.00
_cell.angle_gamma   90.00
#
_symmetry.space_group_name_H-M   'P 1'
#
loop_
_entity.id
_entity.type
_entity.pdbx_description
1 polymer ?
#
loop_
_entity_poly.entity_id
_entity_poly.type
_entity_poly.pdbx_seq_one_letter_code
_entity_poly.pdbx_strand_id
1 'polypeptide(L)'
;MSAYNASGTIDLALRSILAQTYQNWELILVDDGSTDRTAERVLHVKDSRIRFIQESSGNMGLASRLNQCVRLARGEYIARMDADDVAYPQRFERQVQFLKEHRDID
;
A
#
# COMPACT_ATOMS: atom_id res chain seq x y z
N MET A 1 2.21 1.99 -0.43
CA MET A 1 2.63 1.05 -1.50
C MET A 1 3.04 1.88 -2.70
N SER A 2 4.17 1.56 -3.32
CA SER A 2 4.57 2.13 -4.61
C SER A 2 4.47 1.03 -5.66
N ALA A 3 4.00 1.36 -6.86
CA ALA A 3 3.91 0.42 -7.97
C ALA A 3 4.58 1.00 -9.22
N TYR A 4 5.26 0.14 -9.98
CA TYR A 4 5.78 0.44 -11.30
C TYR A 4 5.80 -0.85 -12.12
N ASN A 5 5.04 -0.89 -13.21
CA ASN A 5 4.89 -2.06 -14.09
C ASN A 5 4.55 -3.37 -13.33
N ALA A 6 3.60 -3.29 -12.40
CA ALA A 6 3.16 -4.39 -11.53
C ALA A 6 1.85 -5.04 -12.00
N SER A 7 1.47 -4.94 -13.28
CA SER A 7 0.18 -5.47 -13.76
C SER A 7 0.01 -6.98 -13.54
N GLY A 8 1.10 -7.74 -13.43
CA GLY A 8 1.08 -9.18 -13.16
C GLY A 8 0.79 -9.55 -11.71
N THR A 9 1.00 -8.63 -10.76
CA THR A 9 0.99 -8.95 -9.32
C THR A 9 0.05 -8.08 -8.49
N ILE A 10 -0.26 -6.86 -8.96
CA ILE A 10 -0.96 -5.83 -8.16
C ILE A 10 -2.33 -6.27 -7.66
N ASP A 11 -3.04 -7.15 -8.38
CA ASP A 11 -4.32 -7.70 -7.90
C ASP A 11 -4.17 -8.54 -6.63
N LEU A 12 -3.15 -9.39 -6.58
CA LEU A 12 -2.93 -10.27 -5.42
C LEU A 12 -2.50 -9.43 -4.21
N ALA A 13 -1.62 -8.45 -4.44
CA ALA A 13 -1.21 -7.50 -3.41
C ALA A 13 -2.42 -6.74 -2.84
N LEU A 14 -3.25 -6.13 -3.69
CA LEU A 14 -4.46 -5.40 -3.26
C LEU A 14 -5.46 -6.30 -2.55
N ARG A 15 -5.75 -7.50 -3.08
CA ARG A 15 -6.64 -8.46 -2.43
C ARG A 15 -6.15 -8.86 -1.03
N SER A 16 -4.84 -9.02 -0.85
CA SER A 16 -4.27 -9.39 0.45
C SER A 16 -4.38 -8.29 1.51
N ILE A 17 -4.30 -7.01 1.09
CA ILE A 17 -4.56 -5.86 1.97
C ILE A 17 -6.05 -5.74 2.29
N LEU A 18 -6.92 -5.93 1.29
CA LEU A 18 -8.37 -5.89 1.49
C LEU A 18 -8.86 -7.01 2.43
N ALA A 19 -8.17 -8.15 2.45
CA ALA A 19 -8.48 -9.30 3.29
C ALA A 19 -7.91 -9.22 4.72
N GLN A 20 -7.30 -8.11 5.13
CA GLN A 20 -6.80 -7.96 6.50
C GLN A 20 -7.96 -8.05 7.51
N THR A 21 -7.76 -8.72 8.65
CA THR A 21 -8.76 -8.83 9.72
C THR A 21 -8.95 -7.50 10.45
N TYR A 22 -7.86 -6.76 10.67
CA TYR A 22 -7.89 -5.39 11.15
C TYR A 22 -8.45 -4.45 10.07
N GLN A 23 -9.56 -3.75 10.35
CA GLN A 23 -10.26 -2.94 9.33
C GLN A 23 -9.87 -1.45 9.31
N ASN A 24 -9.21 -0.95 10.37
CA ASN A 24 -8.90 0.46 10.55
C ASN A 24 -7.57 0.84 9.88
N TRP A 25 -7.54 0.83 8.56
CA TRP A 25 -6.36 1.20 7.76
C TRP A 25 -6.74 2.08 6.58
N GLU A 26 -5.75 2.80 6.06
CA GLU A 26 -5.80 3.41 4.72
C GLU A 26 -4.65 2.84 3.87
N LEU A 27 -4.88 2.69 2.57
CA LEU A 27 -3.84 2.33 1.62
C LEU A 27 -3.55 3.52 0.73
N ILE A 28 -2.34 4.07 0.85
CA ILE A 28 -1.83 5.03 -0.12
C ILE A 28 -1.02 4.25 -1.15
N LEU A 29 -1.51 4.27 -2.40
CA LEU A 29 -0.89 3.60 -3.54
C LEU A 29 -0.48 4.65 -4.55
N VAL A 30 0.81 4.76 -4.79
CA VAL A 30 1.36 5.65 -5.83
C VAL A 30 1.85 4.80 -7.00
N ASP A 31 1.31 5.06 -8.19
CA ASP A 31 1.84 4.53 -9.45
C ASP A 31 2.94 5.46 -9.98
N ASP A 32 4.16 4.96 -10.07
CA ASP A 32 5.37 5.70 -10.42
C ASP A 32 5.57 5.80 -11.94
N GLY A 33 4.50 6.12 -12.66
CA GLY A 33 4.49 6.23 -14.11
C GLY A 33 4.59 4.88 -14.83
N SER A 34 3.78 3.89 -14.42
CA SER A 34 3.71 2.62 -15.13
C SER A 34 3.31 2.81 -16.60
N THR A 35 3.91 2.00 -17.46
CA THR A 35 3.61 1.94 -18.89
C THR A 35 2.75 0.73 -19.27
N ASP A 36 2.51 -0.17 -18.31
CA ASP A 36 1.62 -1.31 -18.46
C ASP A 36 0.21 -1.02 -17.91
N ARG A 37 -0.59 -2.08 -17.67
CA ARG A 37 -1.97 -1.95 -17.15
C ARG A 37 -2.05 -1.80 -15.63
N THR A 38 -0.96 -1.46 -14.92
CA THR A 38 -0.98 -1.34 -13.45
C THR A 38 -2.04 -0.34 -12.98
N ALA A 39 -2.03 0.89 -13.50
CA ALA A 39 -2.97 1.93 -13.11
C ALA A 39 -4.44 1.53 -13.40
N GLU A 40 -4.71 0.98 -14.59
CA GLU A 40 -6.04 0.47 -14.97
C GLU A 40 -6.57 -0.54 -13.93
N ARG A 41 -5.72 -1.49 -13.53
CA ARG A 41 -6.08 -2.54 -12.59
C ARG A 41 -6.37 -1.98 -11.19
N VAL A 42 -5.58 -1.03 -10.72
CA VAL A 42 -5.83 -0.36 -9.43
C VAL A 42 -7.16 0.40 -9.48
N LEU A 43 -7.45 1.11 -10.57
CA LEU A 43 -8.69 1.89 -10.74
C LEU A 43 -9.97 1.04 -10.74
N HIS A 44 -9.88 -0.25 -11.08
CA HIS A 44 -10.99 -1.20 -11.00
C HIS A 44 -11.33 -1.62 -9.56
N VAL A 45 -10.41 -1.46 -8.61
CA VAL A 45 -10.66 -1.77 -7.20
C VAL A 45 -11.44 -0.63 -6.57
N LYS A 46 -12.65 -0.94 -6.06
CA LYS A 46 -13.54 0.02 -5.40
C LYS A 46 -13.54 -0.23 -3.89
N ASP A 47 -12.68 0.48 -3.17
CA ASP A 47 -12.67 0.53 -1.72
C ASP A 47 -12.29 1.95 -1.28
N SER A 48 -13.08 2.57 -0.39
CA SER A 48 -12.89 3.96 0.04
C SER A 48 -11.63 4.18 0.87
N ARG A 49 -11.04 3.11 1.40
CA ARG A 49 -9.77 3.15 2.15
C ARG A 49 -8.56 3.24 1.23
N ILE A 50 -8.72 3.02 -0.08
CA ILE A 50 -7.63 3.10 -1.06
C ILE A 50 -7.58 4.52 -1.66
N ARG A 51 -6.45 5.19 -1.44
CA ARG A 51 -6.09 6.47 -2.05
C ARG A 51 -5.06 6.22 -3.13
N PHE A 52 -5.53 6.17 -4.37
CA PHE A 52 -4.68 5.98 -5.54
C PHE A 52 -4.19 7.32 -6.10
N ILE A 53 -2.90 7.40 -6.41
CA ILE A 53 -2.24 8.55 -7.02
C ILE A 53 -1.46 8.05 -8.22
N GLN A 54 -1.77 8.57 -9.39
CA GLN A 54 -1.07 8.25 -10.62
C GLN A 54 -0.14 9.40 -11.00
N GLU A 55 1.16 9.13 -11.04
CA GLU A 55 2.17 10.14 -11.33
C GLU A 55 2.55 10.11 -12.81
N SER A 56 2.50 11.27 -13.45
CA SER A 56 2.83 11.44 -14.87
C SER A 56 4.25 11.97 -15.11
N SER A 57 4.99 12.29 -14.03
CA SER A 57 6.33 12.89 -14.09
C SER A 57 7.45 11.93 -14.52
N GLY A 58 7.11 10.68 -14.85
CA GLY A 58 8.08 9.59 -15.03
C GLY A 58 8.48 8.92 -13.72
N ASN A 59 9.22 7.81 -13.84
CA ASN A 59 9.68 6.99 -12.72
C ASN A 59 10.71 7.76 -11.87
N MET A 60 10.31 8.12 -10.65
CA MET A 60 11.15 8.82 -9.67
C MET A 60 11.82 7.87 -8.66
N GLY A 61 11.57 6.57 -8.80
CA GLY A 61 12.13 5.52 -7.99
C GLY A 61 11.37 5.26 -6.70
N LEU A 62 11.50 4.02 -6.22
CA LEU A 62 10.79 3.48 -5.05
C LEU A 62 10.92 4.38 -3.81
N ALA A 63 12.14 4.80 -3.45
CA ALA A 63 12.36 5.61 -2.25
C ALA A 63 11.63 6.96 -2.30
N SER A 64 11.64 7.62 -3.46
CA SER A 64 10.95 8.89 -3.66
C SER A 64 9.43 8.74 -3.44
N ARG A 65 8.85 7.67 -4.00
CA ARG A 65 7.42 7.38 -3.92
C ARG A 65 6.98 6.85 -2.57
N LEU A 66 7.81 6.08 -1.87
CA LEU A 66 7.56 5.70 -0.48
C LEU A 66 7.58 6.94 0.44
N ASN A 67 8.53 7.86 0.25
CA ASN A 67 8.55 9.12 0.99
C ASN A 67 7.29 9.97 0.71
N GLN A 68 6.79 9.97 -0.53
CA GLN A 68 5.50 10.59 -0.84
C GLN A 68 4.34 9.92 -0.11
N CYS A 69 4.30 8.58 -0.07
CA CYS A 69 3.28 7.84 0.67
C CYS A 69 3.28 8.22 2.16
N VAL A 70 4.46 8.28 2.80
CA VAL A 70 4.60 8.64 4.22
C VAL A 70 4.10 10.06 4.48
N ARG A 71 4.46 11.04 3.64
CA ARG A 71 3.97 12.43 3.78
C ARG A 71 2.45 12.56 3.67
N LEU A 72 1.79 11.65 2.97
CA LEU A 72 0.34 11.65 2.76
C LEU A 72 -0.43 10.82 3.79
N ALA A 73 0.27 10.00 4.57
CA ALA A 73 -0.30 9.11 5.57
C ALA A 73 -0.88 9.90 6.75
N ARG A 74 -1.98 9.39 7.28
CA ARG A 74 -2.71 9.94 8.43
C ARG A 74 -2.78 8.97 9.60
N GLY A 75 -2.37 7.71 9.39
CA GLY A 75 -2.32 6.68 10.41
C GLY A 75 -1.21 6.88 11.43
N GLU A 76 -1.40 6.33 12.62
CA GLU A 76 -0.40 6.31 13.70
C GLU A 76 0.80 5.41 13.36
N TYR A 77 0.55 4.29 12.69
CA TYR A 77 1.57 3.32 12.27
C TYR A 77 1.72 3.32 10.76
N ILE A 78 2.96 3.08 10.29
CA ILE A 78 3.26 2.91 8.87
C ILE A 78 3.57 1.44 8.60
N ALA A 79 2.73 0.80 7.78
CA ALA A 79 2.98 -0.53 7.26
C ALA A 79 3.35 -0.46 5.78
N ARG A 80 4.61 -0.77 5.45
CA ARG A 80 5.09 -0.86 4.06
C ARG A 80 4.80 -2.25 3.49
N MET A 81 4.41 -2.29 2.21
CA MET A 81 4.28 -3.52 1.42
C MET A 81 4.55 -3.20 -0.05
N ASP A 82 5.23 -4.12 -0.76
CA ASP A 82 5.44 -4.00 -2.19
C ASP A 82 4.22 -4.40 -3.01
N ALA A 83 4.20 -3.95 -4.27
CA ALA A 83 3.14 -4.20 -5.23
C ALA A 83 3.11 -5.66 -5.73
N ASP A 84 4.14 -6.44 -5.43
CA ASP A 84 4.31 -7.86 -5.76
C ASP A 84 4.32 -8.80 -4.56
N ASP A 85 4.09 -8.28 -3.35
CA ASP A 85 3.98 -9.06 -2.12
C ASP A 85 2.53 -9.43 -1.76
N VAL A 86 2.39 -10.43 -0.88
CA VAL A 86 1.11 -10.84 -0.28
C VAL A 86 1.22 -10.79 1.24
N ALA A 87 0.26 -10.11 1.90
CA ALA A 87 0.13 -10.12 3.34
C ALA A 87 -0.84 -11.21 3.83
N TYR A 88 -0.45 -11.97 4.86
CA TYR A 88 -1.39 -12.85 5.57
C TYR A 88 -2.52 -12.04 6.23
N PRO A 89 -3.76 -12.58 6.32
CA PRO A 89 -4.93 -11.82 6.81
C PRO A 89 -4.76 -11.18 8.19
N GLN A 90 -4.01 -11.80 9.11
CA GLN A 90 -3.84 -11.30 10.48
C GLN A 90 -2.61 -10.40 10.66
N ARG A 91 -1.92 -9.99 9.58
CA ARG A 91 -0.67 -9.21 9.68
C ARG A 91 -0.89 -7.92 10.47
N PHE A 92 -1.83 -7.07 10.03
CA PHE A 92 -2.04 -5.77 10.67
C PHE A 92 -2.55 -5.90 12.09
N GLU A 93 -3.47 -6.83 12.35
CA GLU A 93 -4.00 -7.09 13.69
C GLU A 93 -2.88 -7.44 14.67
N ARG A 94 -2.03 -8.40 14.30
CA ARG A 94 -0.90 -8.84 15.14
C ARG A 94 0.13 -7.74 15.36
N GLN A 95 0.50 -7.01 14.30
CA GLN A 95 1.52 -5.96 14.40
C GLN A 95 1.02 -4.77 15.24
N VAL A 96 -0.22 -4.32 15.03
CA VAL A 96 -0.80 -3.22 15.82
C VAL A 96 -1.00 -3.64 17.28
N GLN A 97 -1.48 -4.86 17.55
CA GLN A 97 -1.62 -5.33 18.92
C GLN A 97 -0.27 -5.35 19.65
N PHE A 98 0.76 -5.90 19.01
CA PHE A 98 2.10 -5.95 19.59
C PHE A 98 2.64 -4.55 19.92
N LEU A 99 2.60 -3.60 18.99
CA LEU A 99 3.10 -2.24 19.23
C LEU A 99 2.30 -1.50 20.32
N LYS A 100 1.01 -1.77 20.45
CA LYS A 100 0.18 -1.19 21.54
C LYS A 100 0.54 -1.75 22.91
N GLU A 101 0.90 -3.02 22.99
CA GLU A 101 1.31 -3.71 24.21
C GLU A 101 2.76 -3.37 24.61
N HIS A 102 3.61 -3.00 23.64
CA HIS A 102 5.03 -2.69 23.82
C HIS A 102 5.37 -1.26 23.38
N ARG A 103 5.00 -0.27 24.20
CA ARG A 103 5.20 1.16 23.89
C ARG A 103 6.66 1.63 23.88
N ASP A 104 7.57 0.77 24.28
CA ASP A 104 9.02 0.97 24.26
C ASP A 104 9.66 0.55 22.92
N ILE A 105 8.88 -0.01 21.99
CA ILE A 105 9.32 -0.46 20.67
C ILE A 105 8.77 0.48 19.59
N ASP A 106 9.63 0.87 18.64
CA ASP A 106 9.31 1.67 17.45
C ASP A 106 9.28 0.87 16.14
#